data_AF-A0A382ESS8-F1
#
_entry.id   AF-A0A382ESS8-F1
#
_cell.length_a   1.000
_cell.length_b   1.000
_cell.length_c   1.000
_cell.angle_alpha   90.00
_cell.angle_beta   90.00
_cell.angle_gamma   90.00
#
_symmetry.space_group_name_H-M   'P 1'
#
loop_
_entity.id
_entity.type
_entity.pdbx_description
1 polymer ?
#
loop_
_entity_poly.entity_id
_entity_poly.type
_entity_poly.pdbx_seq_one_letter_code
_entity_poly.pdbx_strand_id
1 'polypeptide(L)' 'MTGYQEILTDPSYAGQIVMPTYPLIGNYGINARDFESRRVQVSGFVVREHCLQPSHSMSTSSLDQFLADQDVPGISGID' A
#
# COMPACT_ATOMS: atom_id res chain seq x y z
N MET A 1 -4.07 -9.94 -6.82
CA MET A 1 -3.48 -8.96 -7.76
C MET A 1 -2.23 -8.39 -7.13
N THR A 2 -1.23 -8.03 -7.92
CA THR A 2 0.01 -7.40 -7.46
C THR A 2 -0.01 -5.90 -7.80
N GLY A 3 0.93 -5.13 -7.25
CA GLY A 3 1.15 -3.74 -7.63
C GLY A 3 0.46 -2.69 -6.78
N TYR A 4 0.09 -3.01 -5.53
CA TYR A 4 -0.47 -1.98 -4.63
C TYR A 4 0.53 -0.86 -4.33
N GLN A 5 1.83 -1.14 -4.35
CA GLN A 5 2.87 -0.13 -4.13
C GLN A 5 2.95 0.89 -5.27
N GLU A 6 2.84 0.43 -6.53
CA GLU A 6 2.79 1.30 -7.71
C GLU A 6 1.56 2.20 -7.62
N ILE A 7 0.39 1.65 -7.27
CA ILE A 7 -0.86 2.40 -7.08
C ILE A 7 -0.73 3.48 -5.99
N LEU A 8 -0.09 3.16 -4.85
CA LEU A 8 0.12 4.12 -3.76
C LEU A 8 1.01 5.29 -4.18
N THR A 9 1.96 5.04 -5.08
CA THR A 9 3.01 6.01 -5.45
C THR A 9 2.75 6.71 -6.78
N ASP A 10 1.75 6.28 -7.54
CA ASP A 10 1.35 6.88 -8.81
C ASP A 10 0.73 8.29 -8.60
N PRO A 11 1.31 9.35 -9.20
CA PRO A 11 0.79 10.72 -9.15
C PRO A 11 -0.66 10.88 -9.64
N SER A 12 -1.16 9.95 -10.45
CA SER A 12 -2.52 9.96 -11.00
C SER A 12 -3.59 9.83 -9.92
N TYR A 13 -3.25 9.20 -8.79
CA TYR A 13 -4.15 9.04 -7.64
C TYR A 13 -3.95 10.11 -6.56
N ALA A 14 -3.22 11.19 -6.87
CA ALA A 14 -2.99 12.28 -5.94
C ALA A 14 -4.31 12.84 -5.40
N GLY A 15 -4.46 12.85 -4.08
CA GLY A 15 -5.67 13.37 -3.44
C GLY A 15 -6.82 12.36 -3.31
N GLN A 16 -6.70 11.15 -3.87
CA GLN A 16 -7.78 10.17 -3.91
C GLN A 16 -7.64 9.12 -2.80
N ILE A 17 -8.78 8.58 -2.39
CA ILE A 17 -8.84 7.39 -1.53
C ILE A 17 -8.96 6.18 -2.45
N VAL A 18 -8.01 5.26 -2.36
CA VAL A 18 -7.96 4.08 -3.23
C VAL A 18 -8.39 2.85 -2.47
N MET A 19 -9.30 2.07 -3.08
CA MET A 19 -9.73 0.76 -2.61
C MET A 19 -9.43 -0.29 -3.68
N PRO A 20 -8.39 -1.12 -3.52
CA PRO A 20 -8.15 -2.23 -4.41
C PRO A 20 -9.30 -3.23 -4.36
N THR A 21 -9.66 -3.81 -5.51
CA THR A 21 -10.69 -4.86 -5.58
C THR A 21 -10.20 -6.21 -5.04
N TYR A 22 -8.88 -6.39 -4.96
CA TYR A 22 -8.31 -7.61 -4.42
C TYR A 22 -8.33 -7.57 -2.89
N PRO A 23 -8.88 -8.60 -2.22
CA PRO A 23 -9.19 -8.52 -0.80
C PRO A 23 -7.94 -8.48 0.09
N LEU A 24 -6.90 -9.25 -0.25
CA LEU A 24 -5.69 -9.38 0.55
C LEU A 24 -4.59 -8.45 0.03
N ILE A 25 -4.22 -7.46 0.82
CA ILE A 25 -3.19 -6.48 0.45
C ILE A 25 -2.07 -6.48 1.51
N GLY A 26 -0.82 -6.26 1.07
CA GLY A 26 0.36 -6.28 1.95
C GLY A 26 1.10 -7.61 2.00
N ASN A 27 0.70 -8.61 1.20
CA ASN A 27 1.28 -9.97 1.24
C ASN A 27 2.78 -10.04 0.89
N TYR A 28 3.27 -9.11 0.08
CA TYR A 28 4.70 -9.03 -0.28
C TYR A 28 5.43 -7.82 0.35
N GLY A 29 4.73 -7.07 1.20
CA GLY A 29 5.23 -5.89 1.90
C GLY A 29 5.67 -4.73 1.01
N ILE A 30 6.49 -3.89 1.63
CA ILE A 30 7.36 -2.81 1.16
C ILE A 30 8.56 -3.23 0.32
N ASN A 31 8.81 -2.82 -0.92
CA ASN A 31 10.16 -2.99 -1.50
C ASN A 31 10.74 -1.68 -2.03
N ALA A 32 12.05 -1.58 -2.18
CA ALA A 32 12.70 -0.34 -2.65
C ALA A 32 12.73 -0.17 -4.18
N ARG A 33 12.19 -1.13 -4.95
CA ARG A 33 12.32 -1.17 -6.43
C ARG A 33 11.05 -0.71 -7.15
N ASP A 34 9.87 -0.99 -6.59
CA ASP A 34 8.58 -0.78 -7.24
C ASP A 34 7.96 0.58 -6.85
N PHE A 35 8.81 1.60 -6.70
CA PHE A 35 8.40 2.98 -6.43
C PHE A 35 8.28 3.77 -7.75
N GLU A 36 7.07 4.11 -8.16
CA GLU A 36 6.81 4.98 -9.32
C GLU A 36 7.08 6.45 -8.99
N SER A 37 7.00 6.83 -7.70
CA SER A 37 7.39 8.15 -7.25
C SER A 37 8.04 8.15 -5.87
N ARG A 38 8.61 9.30 -5.50
CA ARG A 38 9.36 9.48 -4.24
C ARG A 38 8.49 9.50 -2.99
N ARG A 39 7.16 9.54 -3.12
CA ARG A 39 6.22 9.64 -2.00
C ARG A 39 4.91 8.92 -2.31
N VAL A 40 4.15 8.61 -1.27
CA VAL A 40 2.75 8.20 -1.44
C VAL A 40 1.94 9.40 -1.92
N GLN A 41 1.11 9.19 -2.94
CA GLN A 41 0.29 10.24 -3.55
C GLN A 41 -1.18 10.11 -3.11
N VAL A 42 -1.62 8.90 -2.77
CA VAL A 42 -2.99 8.67 -2.28
C VAL A 42 -3.22 9.39 -0.96
N SER A 43 -4.43 9.95 -0.79
CA SER A 43 -4.85 10.57 0.48
C SER A 43 -5.27 9.54 1.52
N GLY A 44 -5.58 8.32 1.10
CA GLY A 44 -5.96 7.26 2.00
C GLY A 44 -6.08 5.92 1.28
N PHE A 45 -5.93 4.84 2.05
CA PHE A 45 -5.92 3.50 1.50
C PHE A 45 -6.89 2.60 2.24
N VAL A 46 -7.81 2.00 1.50
CA VAL A 46 -8.88 1.16 2.03
C VAL A 46 -8.66 -0.26 1.55
N VAL A 47 -8.51 -1.20 2.48
CA VAL A 47 -8.34 -2.62 2.15
C VAL A 47 -9.36 -3.47 2.88
N ARG A 48 -9.70 -4.61 2.29
CA ARG A 48 -10.56 -5.59 2.95
C ARG A 48 -9.79 -6.35 4.01
N GLU A 49 -8.65 -6.92 3.64
CA GLU A 49 -7.78 -7.67 4.53
C GLU A 49 -6.33 -7.18 4.38
N HIS A 50 -5.73 -6.78 5.50
CA HIS A 50 -4.33 -6.37 5.56
C HIS A 50 -3.47 -7.52 6.06
N CYS A 51 -2.44 -7.89 5.28
CA CYS A 51 -1.47 -8.89 5.68
C CYS A 51 -0.45 -8.29 6.65
N LEU A 52 -0.54 -8.68 7.93
CA LEU A 52 0.36 -8.19 8.98
C LEU A 52 1.80 -8.71 8.83
N GLN A 53 1.96 -9.89 8.24
CA GLN A 53 3.25 -10.54 8.06
C GLN A 53 3.52 -10.74 6.57
N PRO A 54 4.16 -9.76 5.90
CA PRO A 54 4.55 -9.92 4.52
C PRO A 54 5.55 -11.09 4.39
N SER A 55 5.33 -11.95 3.40
CA SER A 55 6.20 -13.10 3.12
C SER A 55 6.83 -12.92 1.75
N HIS A 56 7.92 -12.16 1.71
CA HIS A 56 8.66 -11.92 0.47
C HIS A 56 10.12 -11.58 0.75
N SER A 57 11.04 -12.21 0.02
CA SER A 57 12.49 -12.03 0.21
C SER A 57 12.99 -10.61 -0.07
N MET A 58 12.27 -9.86 -0.91
CA MET A 58 12.55 -8.45 -1.22
C MET A 58 11.80 -7.46 -0.32
N SER A 59 11.03 -7.93 0.66
CA SER A 59 10.31 -7.04 1.58
C SER A 59 11.28 -6.38 2.55
N THR A 60 11.30 -5.05 2.56
CA THR A 60 12.10 -4.24 3.49
C THR A 60 11.29 -3.76 4.69
N SER A 61 9.99 -3.53 4.50
CA SER A 61 9.06 -3.00 5.52
C SER A 61 7.66 -3.57 5.32
N SER A 62 6.79 -3.48 6.32
CA SER A 62 5.36 -3.77 6.13
C SER A 62 4.64 -2.61 5.45
N LEU A 63 3.48 -2.89 4.86
CA LEU A 63 2.64 -1.85 4.26
C LEU A 63 2.15 -0.83 5.30
N ASP A 64 1.76 -1.32 6.48
CA ASP A 64 1.36 -0.49 7.63
C ASP A 64 2.46 0.51 8.04
N GLN A 65 3.70 0.03 8.24
CA GLN A 65 4.84 0.90 8.57
C GLN A 65 5.07 1.94 7.49
N PHE A 66 5.02 1.54 6.23
CA PHE A 66 5.24 2.45 5.11
C PHE A 66 4.17 3.55 5.01
N LEU A 67 2.91 3.23 5.26
CA LEU A 67 1.83 4.23 5.30
C LEU A 67 1.98 5.16 6.51
N ALA A 68 2.35 4.63 7.67
CA ALA A 68 2.60 5.41 8.88
C ALA A 68 3.78 6.38 8.71
N ASP A 69 4.88 5.94 8.09
CA ASP A 69 6.05 6.78 7.80
C ASP A 69 5.75 7.92 6.82
N GLN A 70 4.69 7.79 6.01
CA GLN A 70 4.26 8.77 5.02
C GLN A 70 3.04 9.58 5.46
N ASP A 71 2.60 9.42 6.72
CA ASP A 71 1.42 10.08 7.31
C ASP A 71 0.13 9.86 6.48
N VAL A 72 -0.01 8.67 5.90
CA VAL A 72 -1.18 8.32 5.08
C VAL A 72 -2.14 7.42 5.87
N PRO A 73 -3.40 7.85 6.07
CA PRO A 73 -4.38 7.04 6.79
C PRO A 73 -4.77 5.80 5.99
N GLY A 74 -4.74 4.65 6.67
CA GLY A 74 -5.20 3.36 6.14
C GLY A 74 -6.34 2.79 6.98
N ILE A 75 -7.29 2.11 6.34
CA ILE A 75 -8.33 1.32 7.02
C ILE A 75 -8.39 -0.09 6.43
N SER A 76 -8.53 -1.07 7.31
CA SER A 76 -8.69 -2.48 6.95
C SER A 76 -9.98 -3.05 7.56
N GLY A 77 -10.50 -4.15 7.02
CA GLY A 77 -11.71 -4.82 7.52
C GLY A 77 -13.02 -4.26 6.96
N ILE A 78 -12.98 -3.62 5.79
CA ILE A 78 -14.15 -3.10 5.09
C ILE A 78 -14.70 -4.16 4.11
N ASP A 79 -16.01 -4.41 4.14
CA ASP A 79 -16.72 -5.34 3.24
C ASP A 79 -17.09 -4.66 1.92
#